data_AF-A0A4Y7K2I3-F1
#
_entry.id   AF-A0A4Y7K2I3-F1
#
_cell.length_a   1.000
_cell.length_b   1.000
_cell.length_c   1.000
_cell.angle_alpha   90.00
_cell.angle_beta   90.00
_cell.angle_gamma   90.00
#
_symmetry.space_group_name_H-M   'P 1'
#
loop_
_entity.id
_entity.type
_entity.pdbx_description
1 polymer ?
#
loop_
_entity_poly.entity_id
_entity_poly.type
_entity_poly.pdbx_seq_one_letter_code
_entity_poly.pdbx_strand_id
1 'polypeptide(L)'
;MIELTSISETEIRVKNLPATMCYEYETGKVTFDDSVTWMSLTKTPFSVSSTKNKFFGLGCDSIAHGLDLLTSFNATCLTKCETREDIKDGSCTGSGCCQLPVPRGLKRFLTLVDTKRNSETLSFDPCSYSFIGEFDKYNFSASDLKGKNFHTEGRDIPVVLNWSIGNKTCEEARKDSSTFACQTHSKCSNSDDGPGYICTCDAGFAGNPYLSPGCQGFLVVYCPFQAGLPEGVLNMISIYGPTEGASLASYRDVDKLAFTGSTITSKIVSKLDGRSNLKPVTLELGGKSPFIVFVAYVFSFTRTSRLGITNLKPGITENLAKNIARIA
;
A
#
# COMPACT_ATOMS: atom_id res chain seq x y z
N MET A 1 20.27 0.02 -2.60
CA MET A 1 19.36 0.29 -1.46
C MET A 1 17.95 0.19 -2.00
N ILE A 2 17.05 -0.58 -1.39
CA ILE A 2 15.66 -0.74 -1.86
C ILE A 2 14.83 0.34 -1.17
N GLU A 3 14.15 1.18 -1.96
CA GLU A 3 13.25 2.22 -1.44
C GLU A 3 11.82 1.69 -1.49
N LEU A 4 11.12 1.70 -0.36
CA LEU A 4 9.79 1.13 -0.24
C LEU A 4 8.74 2.21 -0.51
N THR A 5 7.76 1.93 -1.38
CA THR A 5 6.71 2.89 -1.76
C THR A 5 5.38 2.62 -1.05
N SER A 6 4.99 1.36 -0.89
CA SER A 6 3.80 0.98 -0.10
C SER A 6 3.85 -0.48 0.34
N ILE A 7 3.09 -0.80 1.41
CA ILE A 7 2.91 -2.16 1.93
C ILE A 7 1.41 -2.41 2.01
N SER A 8 0.99 -3.59 1.55
CA SER A 8 -0.35 -4.14 1.73
C SER A 8 -0.28 -5.45 2.49
N GLU A 9 -1.42 -6.11 2.74
CA GLU A 9 -1.47 -7.37 3.47
C GLU A 9 -0.71 -8.52 2.79
N THR A 10 -0.58 -8.49 1.46
CA THR A 10 0.03 -9.58 0.67
C THR A 10 1.11 -9.13 -0.32
N GLU A 11 1.31 -7.83 -0.52
CA GLU A 11 2.26 -7.30 -1.50
C GLU A 11 3.07 -6.13 -0.93
N ILE A 12 4.33 -6.03 -1.35
CA ILE A 12 5.18 -4.87 -1.10
C ILE A 12 5.51 -4.22 -2.44
N ARG A 13 5.38 -2.90 -2.51
CA ARG A 13 5.80 -2.12 -3.67
C ARG A 13 7.10 -1.40 -3.34
N VAL A 14 8.07 -1.53 -4.23
CA VAL A 14 9.36 -0.86 -4.13
C VAL A 14 9.56 0.05 -5.32
N LYS A 15 10.33 1.11 -5.11
CA LYS A 15 10.66 2.06 -6.15
C LYS A 15 11.48 1.39 -7.23
N ASN A 16 11.20 1.76 -8.46
CA ASN A 16 11.86 1.19 -9.61
C ASN A 16 13.14 1.95 -9.94
N LEU A 17 14.00 1.30 -10.71
CA LEU A 17 15.27 1.84 -11.17
C LEU A 17 15.37 1.54 -12.67
N PRO A 18 14.80 2.40 -13.54
CA PRO A 18 14.86 2.18 -14.97
C PRO A 18 16.28 2.39 -15.51
N ALA A 19 16.81 1.39 -16.22
CA ALA A 19 18.01 1.57 -17.02
C ALA A 19 17.71 2.61 -18.09
N THR A 20 18.60 3.57 -18.28
CA THR A 20 18.35 4.74 -19.11
C THR A 20 19.57 5.09 -19.93
N MET A 21 19.38 5.28 -21.23
CA MET A 21 20.42 5.80 -22.13
C MET A 21 19.85 6.96 -22.92
N CYS A 22 20.48 8.13 -22.82
CA CYS A 22 20.03 9.36 -23.48
C CYS A 22 21.14 10.04 -24.28
N TYR A 23 20.72 10.67 -25.37
CA TYR A 23 21.59 11.36 -26.31
C TYR A 23 21.10 12.79 -26.55
N GLU A 24 22.04 13.67 -26.86
CA GLU A 24 21.76 15.02 -27.35
C GLU A 24 21.29 14.94 -28.81
N TYR A 25 20.20 15.63 -29.10
CA TYR A 25 19.58 15.63 -30.42
C TYR A 25 20.52 16.09 -31.55
N GLU A 26 21.24 17.20 -31.34
CA GLU A 26 22.01 17.85 -32.41
C GLU A 26 23.36 17.16 -32.67
N THR A 27 24.01 16.67 -31.62
CA THR A 27 25.39 16.15 -31.70
C THR A 27 25.44 14.62 -31.67
N GLY A 28 24.35 13.95 -31.27
CA GLY A 28 24.33 12.51 -31.01
C GLY A 28 25.23 12.09 -29.83
N LYS A 29 25.68 13.05 -29.01
CA LYS A 29 26.54 12.77 -27.86
C LYS A 29 25.70 12.24 -26.69
N VAL A 30 26.23 11.26 -25.97
CA VAL A 30 25.61 10.75 -24.73
C VAL A 30 25.47 11.88 -23.70
N THR A 31 24.25 12.13 -23.24
CA THR A 31 23.93 13.13 -22.21
C THR A 31 23.68 12.52 -20.85
N PHE A 32 23.18 11.28 -20.83
CA PHE A 32 22.94 10.52 -19.61
C PHE A 32 23.13 9.03 -19.90
N ASP A 33 23.93 8.37 -19.07
CA ASP A 33 24.22 6.94 -19.16
C ASP A 33 24.04 6.30 -17.78
N ASP A 34 22.90 5.63 -17.62
CA ASP A 34 22.62 4.66 -16.57
C ASP A 34 22.04 3.42 -17.25
N SER A 35 22.70 2.98 -18.34
CA SER A 35 22.21 1.97 -19.28
C SER A 35 22.13 0.57 -18.68
N VAL A 36 22.62 0.36 -17.46
CA VAL A 36 22.62 -0.91 -16.73
C VAL A 36 22.22 -0.69 -15.28
N THR A 37 21.16 -1.37 -14.86
CA THR A 37 20.67 -1.36 -13.47
C THR A 37 20.40 -2.78 -13.00
N TRP A 38 20.41 -3.00 -11.68
CA TRP A 38 20.17 -4.32 -11.12
C TRP A 38 19.52 -4.25 -9.75
N MET A 39 18.82 -5.31 -9.40
CA MET A 39 18.23 -5.51 -8.08
C MET A 39 18.51 -6.94 -7.62
N SER A 40 18.84 -7.10 -6.33
CA SER A 40 19.05 -8.41 -5.71
C SER A 40 18.27 -8.54 -4.40
N LEU A 41 17.37 -9.52 -4.38
CA LEU A 41 16.51 -9.93 -3.27
C LEU A 41 16.96 -11.27 -2.67
N THR A 42 18.10 -11.83 -3.10
CA THR A 42 18.54 -13.20 -2.76
C THR A 42 18.73 -13.43 -1.25
N LYS A 43 19.06 -12.38 -0.49
CA LYS A 43 19.21 -12.43 0.98
C LYS A 43 17.92 -12.09 1.74
N THR A 44 16.80 -12.01 1.03
CA THR A 44 15.50 -11.58 1.57
C THR A 44 14.43 -12.63 1.28
N PRO A 45 13.30 -12.61 2.02
CA PRO A 45 12.16 -13.47 1.72
C PRO A 45 11.40 -13.02 0.46
N PHE A 46 11.81 -11.94 -0.21
CA PHE A 46 11.08 -11.35 -1.33
C PHE A 46 11.45 -11.97 -2.69
N SER A 47 10.48 -11.98 -3.59
CA SER A 47 10.62 -12.29 -5.02
C SER A 47 9.77 -11.31 -5.84
N VAL A 48 10.13 -11.10 -7.10
CA VAL A 48 9.32 -10.28 -8.02
C VAL A 48 8.05 -11.06 -8.37
N SER A 49 6.89 -10.41 -8.24
CA SER A 49 5.60 -11.00 -8.58
C SER A 49 5.50 -11.21 -10.10
N SER A 50 5.38 -12.47 -10.55
CA SER A 50 5.27 -12.80 -11.98
C SER A 50 3.93 -12.42 -12.60
N THR A 51 2.89 -12.25 -11.78
CA THR A 51 1.52 -11.94 -12.23
C THR A 51 1.24 -10.45 -12.28
N LYS A 52 1.97 -9.64 -11.50
CA LYS A 52 1.78 -8.19 -11.39
C LYS A 52 2.83 -7.36 -12.12
N ASN A 53 3.99 -7.94 -12.42
CA ASN A 53 5.06 -7.23 -13.13
C ASN A 53 5.26 -7.73 -14.54
N LYS A 54 5.66 -6.80 -15.42
CA LYS A 54 6.22 -7.11 -16.72
C LYS A 54 7.59 -6.46 -16.86
N PHE A 55 8.41 -7.03 -17.73
CA PHE A 55 9.62 -6.38 -18.21
C PHE A 55 9.23 -5.47 -19.39
N PHE A 56 9.71 -4.23 -19.39
CA PHE A 56 9.45 -3.22 -20.41
C PHE A 56 10.77 -2.76 -21.03
N GLY A 57 10.77 -2.63 -22.36
CA GLY A 57 11.80 -1.94 -23.12
C GLY A 57 11.18 -0.81 -23.92
N LEU A 58 11.72 0.40 -23.78
CA LEU A 58 11.26 1.61 -24.46
C LEU A 58 12.38 2.20 -25.32
N GLY A 59 12.03 2.70 -26.49
CA GLY A 59 12.94 3.33 -27.43
C GLY A 59 12.64 2.91 -28.86
N CYS A 60 13.34 3.52 -29.79
CA CYS A 60 13.40 3.12 -31.18
C CYS A 60 14.82 2.67 -31.55
N ASP A 61 14.91 1.68 -32.44
CA ASP A 61 16.16 0.99 -32.78
C ASP A 61 16.96 0.59 -31.53
N SER A 62 16.21 0.14 -30.52
CA SER A 62 16.67 -0.10 -29.17
C SER A 62 16.42 -1.55 -28.77
N ILE A 63 17.38 -2.12 -28.06
CA ILE A 63 17.35 -3.47 -27.52
C ILE A 63 17.44 -3.39 -26.01
N ALA A 64 16.36 -3.78 -25.35
CA ALA A 64 16.31 -3.90 -23.91
C ALA A 64 16.49 -5.37 -23.51
N HIS A 65 17.43 -5.66 -22.61
CA HIS A 65 17.58 -7.00 -22.05
C HIS A 65 17.24 -7.01 -20.56
N GLY A 66 16.57 -8.08 -20.13
CA GLY A 66 16.38 -8.45 -18.73
C GLY A 66 17.03 -9.79 -18.49
N LEU A 67 18.00 -9.86 -17.58
CA LEU A 67 18.84 -11.04 -17.37
C LEU A 67 18.90 -11.38 -15.88
N ASP A 68 18.95 -12.66 -15.56
CA ASP A 68 19.50 -13.14 -14.29
C ASP A 68 20.75 -13.98 -14.55
N LEU A 69 21.90 -13.51 -14.10
CA LEU A 69 23.19 -14.16 -14.29
C LEU A 69 23.34 -15.53 -13.57
N LEU A 70 22.34 -15.96 -12.79
CA LEU A 70 22.36 -17.23 -12.04
C LEU A 70 21.20 -18.17 -12.41
N THR A 71 20.21 -17.71 -13.17
CA THR A 71 19.05 -18.53 -13.56
C THR A 71 18.79 -18.43 -15.08
N SER A 72 17.70 -19.03 -15.56
CA SER A 72 17.32 -19.04 -16.97
C SER A 72 16.55 -17.78 -17.42
N PHE A 73 16.40 -16.76 -16.56
CA PHE A 73 15.71 -15.55 -16.97
C PHE A 73 16.53 -14.80 -18.01
N ASN A 74 16.03 -14.81 -19.25
CA ASN A 74 16.53 -14.01 -20.35
C ASN A 74 15.33 -13.45 -21.13
N ALA A 75 15.12 -12.16 -21.00
CA ALA A 75 14.15 -11.39 -21.74
C ALA A 75 14.91 -10.46 -22.69
N THR A 76 14.61 -10.51 -23.98
CA THR A 76 15.16 -9.58 -24.97
C THR A 76 14.00 -8.93 -25.70
N CYS A 77 13.92 -7.61 -25.59
CA CYS A 77 12.87 -6.78 -26.14
C CYS A 77 13.47 -5.88 -27.22
N LEU A 78 13.12 -6.17 -28.47
CA LEU A 78 13.54 -5.40 -29.63
C LEU A 78 12.43 -4.42 -30.00
N THR A 79 12.81 -3.17 -30.21
CA THR A 79 11.90 -2.10 -30.60
C THR A 79 12.42 -1.40 -31.84
N LYS A 80 11.55 -1.17 -32.81
CA LYS A 80 11.89 -0.53 -34.09
C LYS A 80 10.82 0.50 -34.46
N CYS A 81 11.25 1.67 -34.90
CA CYS A 81 10.37 2.66 -35.50
C CYS A 81 11.17 3.47 -36.53
N GLU A 82 10.51 3.96 -37.58
CA GLU A 82 11.14 4.81 -38.61
C GLU A 82 10.71 6.26 -38.42
N THR A 83 9.46 6.47 -38.05
CA THR A 83 8.85 7.79 -37.88
C THR A 83 8.09 7.89 -36.55
N ARG A 84 7.75 9.12 -36.15
CA ARG A 84 6.96 9.34 -34.92
C ARG A 84 5.56 8.73 -35.05
N GLU A 85 5.02 8.67 -36.26
CA GLU A 85 3.68 8.17 -36.59
C GLU A 85 3.55 6.65 -36.36
N ASP A 86 4.66 5.92 -36.38
CA ASP A 86 4.70 4.48 -36.07
C ASP A 86 4.40 4.19 -34.60
N ILE A 87 4.63 5.19 -33.73
CA ILE A 87 4.50 5.05 -32.29
C ILE A 87 3.07 5.39 -31.86
N LYS A 88 2.36 4.39 -31.35
CA LYS A 88 0.98 4.51 -30.87
C LYS A 88 0.93 4.48 -29.35
N ASP A 89 0.34 5.51 -28.76
CA ASP A 89 0.12 5.58 -27.32
C ASP A 89 -0.73 4.39 -26.85
N GLY A 90 -0.36 3.80 -25.71
CA GLY A 90 -0.94 2.58 -25.14
C GLY A 90 -0.55 1.27 -25.83
N SER A 91 0.19 1.31 -26.94
CA SER A 91 0.65 0.11 -27.64
C SER A 91 2.07 -0.28 -27.20
N CYS A 92 2.25 -1.51 -26.70
CA CYS A 92 3.55 -2.01 -26.26
C CYS A 92 3.88 -3.38 -26.88
N THR A 93 3.90 -3.42 -28.21
CA THR A 93 4.03 -4.65 -29.01
C THR A 93 5.20 -4.65 -29.99
N GLY A 94 6.12 -3.68 -29.91
CA GLY A 94 7.36 -3.65 -30.71
C GLY A 94 7.70 -2.30 -31.36
N SER A 95 6.77 -1.35 -31.43
CA SER A 95 7.01 0.00 -31.96
C SER A 95 7.11 1.00 -30.80
N GLY A 96 8.32 1.46 -30.48
CA GLY A 96 8.58 2.38 -29.36
C GLY A 96 8.53 1.73 -27.97
N CYS A 97 7.75 0.65 -27.80
CA CYS A 97 7.59 -0.08 -26.55
C CYS A 97 7.42 -1.57 -26.83
N CYS A 98 8.07 -2.43 -26.05
CA CYS A 98 7.70 -3.83 -25.94
C CYS A 98 7.69 -4.30 -24.47
N GLN A 99 6.80 -5.26 -24.19
CA GLN A 99 6.64 -5.85 -22.86
C GLN A 99 6.77 -7.37 -22.91
N LEU A 100 7.38 -7.95 -21.88
CA LEU A 100 7.57 -9.40 -21.75
C LEU A 100 7.17 -9.87 -20.34
N PRO A 101 6.67 -11.11 -20.20
CA PRO A 101 6.37 -11.67 -18.88
C PRO A 101 7.64 -11.87 -18.05
N VAL A 102 7.49 -11.77 -16.73
CA VAL A 102 8.56 -12.04 -15.75
C VAL A 102 8.39 -13.47 -15.22
N PRO A 103 9.46 -14.27 -15.08
CA PRO A 103 9.35 -15.64 -14.56
C PRO A 103 9.06 -15.66 -13.06
N ARG A 104 8.42 -16.73 -12.62
CA ARG A 104 8.18 -17.02 -11.19
C ARG A 104 9.49 -17.18 -10.44
N GLY A 105 9.54 -16.65 -9.22
CA GLY A 105 10.71 -16.80 -8.34
C GLY A 105 11.92 -15.96 -8.72
N LEU A 106 11.76 -14.96 -9.58
CA LEU A 106 12.83 -14.02 -9.90
C LEU A 106 13.22 -13.24 -8.64
N LYS A 107 14.41 -13.53 -8.10
CA LYS A 107 14.97 -12.84 -6.93
C LYS A 107 16.10 -11.88 -7.28
N ARG A 108 16.66 -11.98 -8.47
CA ARG A 108 17.73 -11.09 -8.90
C ARG A 108 17.61 -10.87 -10.38
N PHE A 109 17.76 -9.63 -10.79
CA PHE A 109 17.72 -9.28 -12.20
C PHE A 109 18.62 -8.10 -12.47
N LEU A 110 19.08 -8.03 -13.70
CA LEU A 110 19.77 -6.91 -14.30
C LEU A 110 18.97 -6.52 -15.53
N THR A 111 18.66 -5.24 -15.68
CA THR A 111 18.12 -4.71 -16.92
C THR A 111 19.17 -3.83 -17.59
N LEU A 112 19.26 -3.96 -18.91
CA LEU A 112 20.12 -3.12 -19.72
C LEU A 112 19.37 -2.62 -20.95
N VAL A 113 19.78 -1.48 -21.47
CA VAL A 113 19.27 -0.95 -22.74
C VAL A 113 20.46 -0.57 -23.61
N ASP A 114 20.50 -1.14 -24.81
CA ASP A 114 21.46 -0.82 -25.86
C ASP A 114 20.71 -0.20 -27.03
N THR A 115 21.32 0.79 -27.67
CA THR A 115 20.67 1.57 -28.72
C THR A 115 21.63 1.79 -29.88
N LYS A 116 21.19 1.49 -31.10
CA LYS A 116 21.94 1.76 -32.32
C LYS A 116 21.22 2.84 -33.10
N ARG A 117 21.54 4.10 -32.86
CA ARG A 117 20.78 5.21 -33.44
C ARG A 117 21.38 5.79 -34.70
N ASN A 118 20.46 6.18 -35.59
CA ASN A 118 20.71 7.06 -36.72
C ASN A 118 20.29 8.50 -36.34
N SER A 119 20.78 9.49 -37.09
CA SER A 119 20.51 10.92 -36.83
C SER A 119 19.02 11.32 -36.91
N GLU A 120 18.21 10.56 -37.64
CA GLU A 120 16.80 10.89 -37.89
C GLU A 120 15.86 10.59 -36.69
N THR A 121 16.13 9.51 -35.95
CA THR A 121 15.30 9.08 -34.81
C THR A 121 15.53 9.89 -33.53
N LEU A 122 16.69 10.55 -33.41
CA LEU A 122 17.06 11.42 -32.28
C LEU A 122 16.10 12.61 -32.07
N SER A 123 15.37 13.03 -33.11
CA SER A 123 14.45 14.17 -33.06
C SER A 123 13.23 13.95 -32.17
N PHE A 124 12.79 12.71 -32.00
CA PHE A 124 11.61 12.36 -31.22
C PHE A 124 11.83 11.25 -30.18
N ASP A 125 12.94 10.51 -30.29
CA ASP A 125 13.38 9.48 -29.33
C ASP A 125 14.82 9.74 -28.87
N PRO A 126 15.11 10.79 -28.07
CA PRO A 126 16.42 11.03 -27.47
C PRO A 126 16.78 10.07 -26.32
N CYS A 127 15.83 9.33 -25.73
CA CYS A 127 16.11 8.46 -24.58
C CYS A 127 15.41 7.10 -24.67
N SER A 128 16.16 6.05 -24.30
CA SER A 128 15.70 4.67 -24.30
C SER A 128 15.80 4.09 -22.89
N TYR A 129 14.88 3.19 -22.55
CA TYR A 129 14.70 2.71 -21.18
C TYR A 129 14.49 1.19 -21.10
N SER A 130 14.91 0.58 -20.00
CA SER A 130 14.48 -0.78 -19.66
C SER A 130 14.25 -0.97 -18.17
N PHE A 131 13.15 -1.61 -17.80
CA PHE A 131 12.77 -1.79 -16.40
C PHE A 131 11.79 -2.95 -16.21
N ILE A 132 11.65 -3.40 -14.96
CA ILE A 132 10.54 -4.26 -14.53
C ILE A 132 9.58 -3.38 -13.74
N GLY A 133 8.26 -3.51 -13.93
CA GLY A 133 7.31 -2.70 -13.17
C GLY A 133 5.88 -3.25 -13.20
N GLU A 134 5.04 -2.72 -12.31
CA GLU A 134 3.63 -3.05 -12.18
C GLU A 134 2.90 -2.69 -13.47
N PHE A 135 2.41 -3.69 -14.20
CA PHE A 135 1.89 -3.44 -15.56
C PHE A 135 0.59 -2.64 -15.56
N ASP A 136 -0.21 -2.73 -14.49
CA ASP A 136 -1.45 -1.95 -14.32
C ASP A 136 -1.19 -0.46 -14.04
N LYS A 137 0.05 -0.10 -13.68
CA LYS A 137 0.44 1.29 -13.35
C LYS A 137 1.15 2.02 -14.47
N TYR A 138 1.48 1.32 -15.55
CA TYR A 138 2.21 1.90 -16.67
C TYR A 138 1.40 1.79 -17.97
N ASN A 139 1.17 2.95 -18.59
CA ASN A 139 0.60 3.03 -19.93
C ASN A 139 1.58 3.81 -20.80
N PHE A 140 2.09 3.18 -21.85
CA PHE A 140 3.10 3.76 -22.72
C PHE A 140 2.57 5.01 -23.42
N SER A 141 3.38 6.07 -23.43
CA SER A 141 3.17 7.25 -24.24
C SER A 141 4.41 7.53 -25.06
N ALA A 142 4.25 7.93 -26.31
CA ALA A 142 5.40 8.34 -27.12
C ALA A 142 6.14 9.57 -26.57
N SER A 143 5.52 10.33 -25.66
CA SER A 143 6.22 11.39 -24.93
C SER A 143 7.34 10.86 -24.03
N ASP A 144 7.25 9.61 -23.60
CA ASP A 144 8.21 8.97 -22.68
C ASP A 144 9.60 8.91 -23.33
N LEU A 145 9.64 8.76 -24.66
CA LEU A 145 10.86 8.72 -25.47
C LEU A 145 11.58 10.07 -25.58
N LYS A 146 10.89 11.19 -25.33
CA LYS A 146 11.45 12.56 -25.43
C LYS A 146 12.39 12.94 -24.30
N GLY A 147 12.57 12.09 -23.29
CA GLY A 147 13.70 12.18 -22.38
C GLY A 147 13.65 13.23 -21.27
N LYS A 148 12.63 14.10 -21.23
CA LYS A 148 12.62 15.18 -20.22
C LYS A 148 12.39 14.67 -18.79
N ASN A 149 11.57 13.63 -18.58
CA ASN A 149 11.18 13.20 -17.22
C ASN A 149 11.07 11.69 -17.01
N PHE A 150 11.15 10.83 -18.03
CA PHE A 150 10.81 9.42 -17.81
C PHE A 150 11.80 8.67 -16.91
N HIS A 151 13.07 9.10 -16.84
CA HIS A 151 14.01 8.58 -15.83
C HIS A 151 13.50 8.79 -14.39
N THR A 152 12.77 9.88 -14.14
CA THR A 152 12.17 10.17 -12.83
C THR A 152 10.77 9.58 -12.69
N GLU A 153 9.91 9.74 -13.70
CA GLU A 153 8.53 9.22 -13.70
C GLU A 153 8.49 7.68 -13.70
N GLY A 154 9.44 7.05 -14.40
CA GLY A 154 9.60 5.60 -14.41
C GLY A 154 9.97 5.01 -13.03
N ARG A 155 10.52 5.83 -12.11
CA ARG A 155 10.74 5.40 -10.72
C ARG A 155 9.43 5.28 -9.93
N ASP A 156 8.39 6.00 -10.34
CA ASP A 156 7.07 5.97 -9.73
C ASP A 156 6.21 4.80 -10.22
N ILE A 157 6.68 4.06 -11.23
CA ILE A 157 6.10 2.77 -11.64
C ILE A 157 6.70 1.69 -10.72
N PRO A 158 6.00 1.24 -9.67
CA PRO A 158 6.62 0.39 -8.65
C PRO A 158 6.91 -1.01 -9.18
N VAL A 159 7.88 -1.69 -8.56
CA VAL A 159 8.03 -3.14 -8.68
C VAL A 159 7.23 -3.80 -7.56
N VAL A 160 6.31 -4.71 -7.91
CA VAL A 160 5.54 -5.47 -6.93
C VAL A 160 6.31 -6.70 -6.50
N LEU A 161 6.54 -6.84 -5.21
CA LEU A 161 7.23 -7.96 -4.60
C LEU A 161 6.25 -8.82 -3.81
N ASN A 162 6.39 -10.13 -3.98
CA ASN A 162 5.77 -11.14 -3.14
C ASN A 162 6.77 -11.63 -2.09
N TRP A 163 6.29 -12.24 -1.02
CA TRP A 163 7.14 -12.90 -0.03
C TRP A 163 6.67 -14.31 0.26
N SER A 164 7.62 -15.16 0.66
CA SER A 164 7.34 -16.49 1.17
C SER A 164 8.22 -16.79 2.38
N ILE A 165 7.68 -17.59 3.30
CA ILE A 165 8.41 -18.04 4.48
C ILE A 165 8.99 -19.43 4.21
N GLY A 166 10.30 -19.54 4.48
CA GLY A 166 11.04 -20.79 4.35
C GLY A 166 11.07 -21.32 2.91
N ASN A 167 11.33 -22.62 2.79
CA ASN A 167 11.45 -23.32 1.51
C ASN A 167 10.52 -24.56 1.42
N LYS A 168 9.69 -24.76 2.44
CA LYS A 168 8.78 -25.90 2.58
C LYS A 168 7.39 -25.52 2.10
N THR A 169 6.61 -26.51 1.66
CA THR A 169 5.18 -26.29 1.44
C THR A 169 4.44 -26.10 2.76
N CYS A 170 3.23 -25.58 2.68
CA CYS A 170 2.34 -25.41 3.82
C CYS A 170 2.08 -26.75 4.53
N GLU A 171 1.87 -27.81 3.76
CA GLU A 171 1.63 -29.17 4.23
C GLU A 171 2.81 -29.75 4.99
N GLU A 172 4.04 -29.45 4.54
CA GLU A 172 5.28 -29.85 5.21
C GLU A 172 5.57 -29.00 6.44
N ALA A 173 5.35 -27.68 6.35
CA ALA A 173 5.60 -26.75 7.43
C ALA A 173 4.67 -27.00 8.63
N ARG A 174 3.41 -27.39 8.39
CA ARG A 174 2.45 -27.74 9.45
C ARG A 174 2.86 -28.97 10.28
N LYS A 175 3.68 -29.87 9.72
CA LYS A 175 4.15 -31.06 10.44
C LYS A 175 5.17 -30.73 11.52
N ASP A 176 5.84 -29.58 11.38
CA ASP A 176 6.84 -29.10 12.34
C ASP A 176 6.30 -27.86 13.05
N SER A 177 5.55 -28.09 14.13
CA SER A 177 4.93 -27.01 14.92
C SER A 177 5.93 -26.05 15.55
N SER A 178 7.22 -26.41 15.64
CA SER A 178 8.26 -25.56 16.22
C SER A 178 8.76 -24.49 15.27
N THR A 179 8.67 -24.73 13.95
CA THR A 179 9.14 -23.80 12.91
C THR A 179 8.01 -23.22 12.06
N PHE A 180 6.78 -23.70 12.25
CA PHE A 180 5.60 -23.17 11.57
C PHE A 180 5.33 -21.72 11.99
N ALA A 181 5.31 -20.81 11.02
CA ALA A 181 5.28 -19.38 11.27
C ALA A 181 3.87 -18.80 11.43
N CYS A 182 2.84 -19.47 10.90
CA CYS A 182 1.46 -18.95 10.98
C CYS A 182 0.91 -19.12 12.39
N GLN A 183 0.33 -18.04 12.92
CA GLN A 183 -0.25 -17.97 14.25
C GLN A 183 -1.73 -18.32 14.25
N THR A 184 -2.40 -18.17 15.39
CA THR A 184 -3.84 -18.46 15.50
C THR A 184 -4.69 -17.57 14.60
N HIS A 185 -5.82 -18.12 14.14
CA HIS A 185 -6.77 -17.46 13.23
C HIS A 185 -6.16 -17.00 11.90
N SER A 186 -5.21 -17.79 11.40
CA SER A 186 -4.61 -17.56 10.10
C SER A 186 -4.59 -18.84 9.27
N LYS A 187 -4.78 -18.65 7.97
CA LYS A 187 -4.65 -19.67 6.95
C LYS A 187 -3.26 -19.63 6.34
N CYS A 188 -2.75 -20.81 6.03
CA CYS A 188 -1.49 -20.99 5.33
C CYS A 188 -1.77 -21.37 3.87
N SER A 189 -1.06 -20.74 2.94
CA SER A 189 -1.17 -20.95 1.50
C SER A 189 0.22 -21.07 0.87
N ASN A 190 0.40 -21.95 -0.11
CA ASN A 190 1.67 -22.09 -0.82
C ASN A 190 1.98 -20.84 -1.66
N SER A 191 3.25 -20.49 -1.79
CA SER A 191 3.68 -19.35 -2.60
C SER A 191 3.56 -19.64 -4.10
N ASP A 192 3.02 -18.69 -4.85
CA ASP A 192 2.85 -18.81 -6.32
C ASP A 192 4.16 -18.54 -7.08
N ASP A 193 5.06 -17.74 -6.50
CA ASP A 193 6.33 -17.28 -7.10
C ASP A 193 7.54 -18.00 -6.51
N GLY A 194 7.40 -19.30 -6.23
CA GLY A 194 8.48 -20.16 -5.78
C GLY A 194 8.19 -20.85 -4.46
N PRO A 195 9.19 -21.54 -3.89
CA PRO A 195 9.00 -22.36 -2.71
C PRO A 195 8.74 -21.52 -1.45
N GLY A 196 8.15 -22.16 -0.45
CA GLY A 196 7.69 -21.51 0.79
C GLY A 196 6.18 -21.30 0.82
N TYR A 197 5.71 -20.69 1.90
CA TYR A 197 4.29 -20.43 2.14
C TYR A 197 4.05 -19.03 2.71
N ILE A 198 2.83 -18.54 2.56
CA ILE A 198 2.33 -17.28 3.12
C ILE A 198 1.24 -17.57 4.15
N CYS A 199 1.14 -16.74 5.18
CA CYS A 199 0.09 -16.78 6.18
C CYS A 199 -0.82 -15.58 5.96
N THR A 200 -2.13 -15.81 5.91
CA THR A 200 -3.15 -14.78 5.72
C THR A 200 -4.19 -14.92 6.82
N CYS A 201 -4.73 -13.82 7.33
CA CYS A 201 -5.79 -13.91 8.35
C CYS A 201 -7.04 -14.60 7.81
N ASP A 202 -7.73 -15.34 8.69
CA ASP A 202 -9.03 -15.89 8.36
C ASP A 202 -10.08 -14.79 8.18
N ALA A 203 -11.16 -15.07 7.45
CA ALA A 203 -12.23 -14.10 7.24
C ALA A 203 -12.81 -13.62 8.59
N GLY A 204 -12.89 -12.29 8.76
CA GLY A 204 -13.34 -11.65 10.02
C GLY A 204 -12.24 -11.38 11.04
N PHE A 205 -10.99 -11.77 10.75
CA PHE A 205 -9.82 -11.48 11.57
C PHE A 205 -8.87 -10.53 10.85
N ALA A 206 -8.22 -9.65 11.62
CA ALA A 206 -7.23 -8.71 11.10
C ALA A 206 -6.02 -8.66 12.04
N GLY A 207 -4.89 -8.20 11.51
CA GLY A 207 -3.62 -8.12 12.24
C GLY A 207 -2.50 -8.82 11.50
N ASN A 208 -1.44 -9.18 12.23
CA ASN A 208 -0.28 -9.82 11.65
C ASN A 208 -0.34 -11.34 11.88
N PRO A 209 -0.51 -12.17 10.83
CA PRO A 209 -0.63 -13.63 10.96
C PRO A 209 0.66 -14.33 11.41
N TYR A 210 1.78 -13.61 11.51
CA TYR A 210 3.08 -14.17 11.90
C TYR A 210 3.48 -13.86 13.34
N LEU A 211 2.86 -12.85 13.97
CA LEU A 211 3.23 -12.40 15.32
C LEU A 211 2.21 -12.88 16.35
N SER A 212 2.66 -13.36 17.51
CA SER A 212 1.76 -13.71 18.60
C SER A 212 0.98 -12.49 19.10
N PRO A 213 -0.35 -12.58 19.33
CA PRO A 213 -1.18 -13.79 19.38
C PRO A 213 -1.74 -14.29 18.04
N GLY A 214 -1.42 -13.63 16.93
CA GLY A 214 -1.88 -13.92 15.57
C GLY A 214 -2.87 -12.89 15.07
N CYS A 215 -3.77 -13.32 14.19
CA CYS A 215 -4.84 -12.47 13.73
C CYS A 215 -5.89 -12.34 14.82
N GLN A 216 -6.30 -11.12 15.12
CA GLN A 216 -7.27 -10.83 16.15
C GLN A 216 -8.62 -10.57 15.47
N GLY A 217 -9.66 -11.19 16.01
CA GLY A 217 -11.01 -10.87 15.59
C GLY A 217 -11.28 -9.42 15.96
N PHE A 218 -11.92 -8.66 15.08
CA PHE A 218 -12.55 -7.43 15.52
C PHE A 218 -13.57 -7.82 16.60
N LEU A 219 -13.37 -7.35 17.83
CA LEU A 219 -14.18 -7.76 19.00
C LEU A 219 -15.68 -7.58 18.76
N VAL A 220 -16.03 -6.60 17.90
CA VAL A 220 -17.40 -6.28 17.46
C VAL A 220 -17.99 -7.33 16.51
N VAL A 221 -17.17 -8.08 15.77
CA VAL A 221 -17.59 -9.12 14.81
C VAL A 221 -17.59 -10.50 15.46
N TYR A 222 -16.57 -10.79 16.26
CA TYR A 222 -16.28 -12.13 16.73
C TYR A 222 -17.28 -12.64 17.78
N CYS A 223 -17.65 -11.78 18.73
CA CYS A 223 -18.60 -12.13 19.80
C CYS A 223 -20.01 -12.43 19.26
N PRO A 224 -20.59 -11.62 18.34
CA PRO A 224 -21.86 -11.92 17.70
C PRO A 224 -21.92 -13.26 16.94
N PHE A 225 -20.86 -13.58 16.19
CA PHE A 225 -20.84 -14.80 15.37
C PHE A 225 -20.73 -16.05 16.25
N GLN A 226 -19.91 -16.01 17.31
CA GLN A 226 -19.86 -17.09 18.31
C GLN A 226 -21.16 -17.22 19.12
N ALA A 227 -21.90 -16.13 19.31
CA ALA A 227 -23.19 -16.13 20.00
C ALA A 227 -24.34 -16.70 19.15
N GLY A 228 -24.10 -17.06 17.88
CA GLY A 228 -25.09 -17.69 17.01
C GLY A 228 -26.20 -16.75 16.52
N LEU A 229 -25.87 -15.47 16.30
CA LEU A 229 -26.83 -14.51 15.74
C LEU A 229 -27.29 -14.94 14.33
N PRO A 230 -28.60 -14.98 14.05
CA PRO A 230 -29.13 -15.30 12.73
C PRO A 230 -28.63 -14.33 11.65
N GLU A 231 -28.58 -14.81 10.41
CA GLU A 231 -28.23 -14.00 9.25
C GLU A 231 -29.18 -12.77 9.14
N GLY A 232 -28.60 -11.61 8.82
CA GLY A 232 -29.33 -10.35 8.67
C GLY A 232 -29.56 -9.57 9.97
N VAL A 233 -29.33 -10.15 11.16
CA VAL A 233 -29.51 -9.43 12.43
C VAL A 233 -28.41 -8.39 12.69
N LEU A 234 -27.16 -8.72 12.33
CA LEU A 234 -26.04 -7.79 12.39
C LEU A 234 -25.38 -7.65 11.02
N ASN A 235 -25.43 -6.45 10.47
CA ASN A 235 -24.73 -6.09 9.24
C ASN A 235 -23.67 -5.03 9.57
N MET A 236 -22.41 -5.32 9.26
CA MET A 236 -21.30 -4.37 9.44
C MET A 236 -20.79 -3.89 8.10
N ILE A 237 -20.72 -2.58 7.96
CA ILE A 237 -20.31 -1.93 6.72
C ILE A 237 -19.28 -0.87 7.09
N SER A 238 -18.05 -1.02 6.57
CA SER A 238 -17.02 0.02 6.68
C SER A 238 -17.29 1.07 5.61
N ILE A 239 -17.56 2.31 6.04
CA ILE A 239 -18.02 3.38 5.16
C ILE A 239 -17.30 4.70 5.45
N TYR A 240 -17.15 5.54 4.42
CA TYR A 240 -16.63 6.89 4.61
C TYR A 240 -17.75 7.83 5.08
N GLY A 241 -17.53 8.49 6.21
CA GLY A 241 -18.57 9.26 6.91
C GLY A 241 -19.25 10.35 6.08
N PRO A 242 -18.50 11.24 5.38
CA PRO A 242 -19.07 12.34 4.61
C PRO A 242 -20.01 11.96 3.47
N THR A 243 -19.84 10.77 2.87
CA THR A 243 -20.58 10.32 1.69
C THR A 243 -21.58 9.22 2.03
N GLU A 244 -21.10 8.02 2.31
CA GLU A 244 -21.93 6.85 2.59
C GLU A 244 -22.57 6.97 3.97
N GLY A 245 -21.86 7.49 4.97
CA GLY A 245 -22.41 7.74 6.30
C GLY A 245 -23.55 8.76 6.32
N ALA A 246 -23.42 9.82 5.51
CA ALA A 246 -24.48 10.82 5.31
C ALA A 246 -25.71 10.22 4.60
N SER A 247 -25.47 9.33 3.65
CA SER A 247 -26.54 8.58 2.96
C SER A 247 -27.29 7.68 3.95
N LEU A 248 -26.58 6.96 4.81
CA LEU A 248 -27.18 6.13 5.85
C LEU A 248 -28.01 6.95 6.86
N ALA A 249 -27.50 8.12 7.26
CA ALA A 249 -28.22 9.03 8.16
C ALA A 249 -29.55 9.54 7.57
N SER A 250 -29.62 9.71 6.25
CA SER A 250 -30.83 10.17 5.54
C SER A 250 -31.67 9.03 4.93
N TYR A 251 -31.24 7.78 5.08
CA TYR A 251 -31.95 6.62 4.53
C TYR A 251 -33.28 6.39 5.25
N ARG A 252 -34.38 6.26 4.49
CA ARG A 252 -35.74 6.25 5.06
C ARG A 252 -36.14 4.93 5.73
N ASP A 253 -35.51 3.82 5.36
CA ASP A 253 -35.82 2.51 5.95
C ASP A 253 -34.97 2.21 7.20
N VAL A 254 -34.16 3.16 7.67
CA VAL A 254 -33.50 3.04 8.97
C VAL A 254 -34.45 3.54 10.06
N ASP A 255 -34.81 2.64 10.97
CA ASP A 255 -35.75 2.91 12.05
C ASP A 255 -35.15 3.70 13.23
N LYS A 256 -33.83 3.62 13.43
CA LYS A 256 -33.14 4.31 14.55
C LYS A 256 -31.69 4.59 14.20
N LEU A 257 -31.18 5.72 14.66
CA LEU A 257 -29.76 6.07 14.55
C LEU A 257 -29.13 6.26 15.94
N ALA A 258 -28.01 5.58 16.19
CA ALA A 258 -27.19 5.80 17.38
C ALA A 258 -25.80 6.25 16.93
N PHE A 259 -25.36 7.43 17.39
CA PHE A 259 -24.10 8.03 16.97
C PHE A 259 -23.28 8.47 18.18
N THR A 260 -22.01 8.07 18.19
CA THR A 260 -21.01 8.50 19.17
C THR A 260 -19.88 9.22 18.44
N GLY A 261 -19.58 10.47 18.82
CA GLY A 261 -18.53 11.22 18.15
C GLY A 261 -18.52 12.71 18.44
N SER A 262 -18.06 13.50 17.47
CA SER A 262 -17.91 14.95 17.64
C SER A 262 -19.27 15.67 17.60
N THR A 263 -19.40 16.74 18.38
CA THR A 263 -20.58 17.62 18.37
C THR A 263 -20.80 18.30 17.01
N ILE A 264 -19.74 18.48 16.21
CA ILE A 264 -19.83 19.09 14.87
C ILE A 264 -20.52 18.10 13.92
N THR A 265 -20.05 16.85 13.92
CA THR A 265 -20.59 15.80 13.06
C THR A 265 -22.03 15.46 13.43
N SER A 266 -22.36 15.41 14.72
CA SER A 266 -23.73 15.07 15.15
C SER A 266 -24.79 16.10 14.75
N LYS A 267 -24.42 17.38 14.66
CA LYS A 267 -25.30 18.42 14.10
C LYS A 267 -25.62 18.14 12.63
N ILE A 268 -24.64 17.66 11.87
CA ILE A 268 -24.83 17.28 10.46
C ILE A 268 -25.76 16.06 10.38
N VAL A 269 -25.47 15.01 11.16
CA VAL A 269 -26.28 13.78 11.22
C VAL A 269 -27.73 14.09 11.60
N SER A 270 -27.96 14.90 12.63
CA SER A 270 -29.30 15.29 13.06
C SER A 270 -30.04 16.12 12.01
N LYS A 271 -29.32 16.98 11.27
CA LYS A 271 -29.90 17.77 10.18
C LYS A 271 -30.28 16.90 8.98
N LEU A 272 -29.49 15.86 8.69
CA LEU A 272 -29.77 14.91 7.61
C LEU A 272 -30.99 14.06 7.94
N ASP A 273 -31.05 13.51 9.15
CA ASP A 273 -32.22 12.75 9.61
C ASP A 273 -33.49 13.62 9.68
N GLY A 274 -33.36 14.86 10.16
CA GLY A 274 -34.47 15.81 10.21
C GLY A 274 -35.10 16.13 8.84
N ARG A 275 -34.39 15.85 7.75
CA ARG A 275 -34.87 15.98 6.37
C ARG A 275 -35.38 14.67 5.77
N SER A 276 -35.15 13.52 6.40
CA SER A 276 -35.56 12.21 5.89
C SER A 276 -36.92 11.78 6.47
N ASN A 277 -36.90 11.11 7.61
CA ASN A 277 -38.04 10.43 8.22
C ASN A 277 -38.11 10.67 9.75
N LEU A 278 -37.28 11.58 10.29
CA LEU A 278 -37.28 11.94 11.72
C LEU A 278 -37.16 10.69 12.61
N LYS A 279 -36.24 9.79 12.28
CA LYS A 279 -36.05 8.56 13.04
C LYS A 279 -35.52 8.91 14.44
N PRO A 280 -35.85 8.14 15.49
CA PRO A 280 -35.24 8.35 16.80
C PRO A 280 -33.71 8.36 16.71
N VAL A 281 -33.08 9.44 17.22
CA VAL A 281 -31.62 9.60 17.23
C VAL A 281 -31.09 9.62 18.66
N THR A 282 -30.10 8.78 18.97
CA THR A 282 -29.32 8.81 20.21
C THR A 282 -27.93 9.36 19.91
N LEU A 283 -27.50 10.41 20.63
CA LEU A 283 -26.25 11.12 20.38
C LEU A 283 -25.38 11.15 21.64
N GLU A 284 -24.24 10.45 21.60
CA GLU A 284 -23.23 10.49 22.66
C GLU A 284 -22.06 11.36 22.19
N LEU A 285 -22.01 12.59 22.66
CA LEU A 285 -21.15 13.63 22.10
C LEU A 285 -20.03 14.04 23.05
N GLY A 286 -18.96 14.57 22.45
CA GLY A 286 -17.93 15.26 23.22
C GLY A 286 -18.51 16.38 24.09
N GLY A 287 -18.04 16.47 25.33
CA GLY A 287 -18.38 17.52 26.28
C GLY A 287 -17.13 18.08 26.97
N LYS A 288 -17.25 19.28 27.54
CA LYS A 288 -16.24 19.83 28.45
C LYS A 288 -16.71 19.61 29.88
N SER A 289 -16.50 18.40 30.40
CA SER A 289 -16.97 18.00 31.73
C SER A 289 -16.21 18.77 32.82
N PRO A 290 -16.84 19.71 33.55
CA PRO A 290 -16.17 20.43 34.62
C PRO A 290 -16.07 19.55 35.86
N PHE A 291 -14.96 19.67 36.58
CA PHE A 291 -14.78 19.03 37.89
C PHE A 291 -14.49 20.12 38.93
N ILE A 292 -15.42 20.35 39.86
CA ILE A 292 -15.34 21.41 40.87
C ILE A 292 -14.88 20.79 42.19
N VAL A 293 -13.81 21.34 42.78
CA VAL A 293 -13.19 20.81 44.01
C VAL A 293 -13.44 21.77 45.19
N PHE A 294 -13.98 21.23 46.29
CA PHE A 294 -14.14 21.95 47.55
C PHE A 294 -13.00 21.60 48.53
N VAL A 295 -12.59 22.57 49.36
CA VAL A 295 -11.38 22.55 50.20
C VAL A 295 -11.31 21.38 51.19
N ALA A 296 -12.46 20.81 51.59
CA ALA A 296 -12.51 19.71 52.55
C ALA A 296 -12.05 18.34 52.01
N TYR A 297 -11.83 18.19 50.69
CA TYR A 297 -11.58 16.87 50.06
C TYR A 297 -10.25 16.75 49.30
N VAL A 298 -9.25 17.59 49.65
CA VAL A 298 -8.00 17.72 48.88
C VAL A 298 -7.11 16.46 48.90
N PHE A 299 -7.13 15.64 49.95
CA PHE A 299 -6.22 14.48 50.06
C PHE A 299 -6.66 13.24 49.26
N SER A 300 -7.96 13.06 48.99
CA SER A 300 -8.46 11.96 48.13
C SER A 300 -8.40 12.32 46.63
N PHE A 301 -8.26 13.61 46.32
CA PHE A 301 -8.35 14.19 44.98
C PHE A 301 -7.17 13.87 44.05
N THR A 302 -5.95 13.79 44.58
CA THR A 302 -4.71 13.65 43.78
C THR A 302 -4.62 12.35 42.98
N ARG A 303 -5.33 11.29 43.40
CA ARG A 303 -5.30 9.98 42.73
C ARG A 303 -6.25 9.93 41.52
N THR A 304 -7.41 10.58 41.61
CA THR A 304 -8.46 10.54 40.57
C THR A 304 -8.23 11.59 39.47
N SER A 305 -7.65 12.73 39.81
CA SER A 305 -7.35 13.81 38.85
C SER A 305 -6.20 13.49 37.88
N ARG A 306 -5.41 12.43 38.11
CA ARG A 306 -4.36 11.98 37.18
C ARG A 306 -4.91 11.38 35.89
N LEU A 307 -6.19 10.98 35.87
CA LEU A 307 -6.83 10.34 34.72
C LEU A 307 -7.61 11.31 33.81
N GLY A 308 -7.70 12.60 34.15
CA GLY A 308 -8.40 13.62 33.36
C GLY A 308 -7.80 15.02 33.46
N ILE A 309 -7.89 15.81 32.39
CA ILE A 309 -7.36 17.19 32.35
C ILE A 309 -8.26 18.12 33.18
N THR A 310 -7.71 18.74 34.22
CA THR A 310 -8.46 19.64 35.13
C THR A 310 -8.10 21.10 34.85
N ASN A 311 -9.10 21.95 34.58
CA ASN A 311 -8.95 23.41 34.53
C ASN A 311 -9.35 24.02 35.88
N LEU A 312 -8.41 24.69 36.57
CA LEU A 312 -8.63 25.30 37.88
C LEU A 312 -8.83 26.83 37.76
N LYS A 313 -9.77 27.40 38.54
CA LYS A 313 -9.99 28.86 38.59
C LYS A 313 -8.75 29.61 39.15
N PRO A 314 -8.46 30.83 38.67
CA PRO A 314 -7.37 31.66 39.22
C PRO A 314 -7.67 32.00 40.68
N GLY A 315 -6.82 31.54 41.61
CA GLY A 315 -6.95 31.76 43.06
C GLY A 315 -6.83 30.48 43.90
N ILE A 316 -7.18 29.32 43.35
CA ILE A 316 -6.94 27.99 43.97
C ILE A 316 -5.59 27.40 43.50
N THR A 317 -5.00 28.01 42.47
CA THR A 317 -3.95 27.49 41.60
C THR A 317 -2.60 27.27 42.28
N GLU A 318 -2.11 28.17 43.13
CA GLU A 318 -0.70 28.05 43.57
C GLU A 318 -0.45 26.94 44.57
N ASN A 319 -1.29 26.78 45.60
CA ASN A 319 -1.08 25.74 46.62
C ASN A 319 -1.43 24.34 46.10
N LEU A 320 -2.47 24.22 45.27
CA LEU A 320 -2.88 22.92 44.72
C LEU A 320 -1.93 22.43 43.62
N ALA A 321 -1.46 23.32 42.73
CA ALA A 321 -0.46 22.95 41.72
C ALA A 321 0.88 22.58 42.34
N LYS A 322 1.35 23.32 43.36
CA LYS A 322 2.58 22.99 44.11
C LYS A 322 2.49 21.64 44.81
N ASN A 323 1.32 21.27 45.34
CA ASN A 323 1.10 19.96 45.98
C ASN A 323 0.99 18.81 44.97
N ILE A 324 0.43 19.02 43.78
CA ILE A 324 0.37 18.01 42.71
C ILE A 324 1.78 17.75 42.13
N ALA A 325 2.58 18.79 41.91
CA ALA A 325 3.94 18.67 41.38
C ALA A 325 4.93 18.02 42.37
N ARG A 326 4.72 18.15 43.69
CA ARG A 326 5.59 17.54 44.71
C ARG A 326 5.41 16.02 44.89
N ILE A 327 4.36 15.44 44.33
CA ILE A 327 4.04 13.99 44.44
C ILE A 327 4.29 13.27 43.08
N ALA A 328 4.79 13.98 42.07
CA ALA A 328 5.23 13.41 40.79
C ALA A 328 6.68 12.90 40.90
#